data_AF-A0A851FQN9-F1
#
_entry.id   AF-A0A851FQN9-F1
#
_cell.length_a   1.000
_cell.length_b   1.000
_cell.length_c   1.000
_cell.angle_alpha   90.00
_cell.angle_beta   90.00
_cell.angle_gamma   90.00
#
_symmetry.space_group_name_H-M   'P 1'
#
loop_
_entity.id
_entity.type
_entity.pdbx_description
1 polymer ?
#
loop_
_entity_poly.entity_id
_entity_poly.type
_entity_poly.pdbx_seq_one_letter_code
_entity_poly.pdbx_strand_id
1 'polypeptide(L)' 'RPYKCSECGKRLRSSSELLMHKQTHTGERPFHCTDCGKGFNLTSALTRHRLIHTRERPHKCEDCGKRLSHDSQLDAHQ' A
#
# COMPACT_ATOMS: atom_id res chain seq x y z
N ARG A 1 -19.49 4.91 8.72
CA ARG A 1 -18.96 5.00 7.34
C ARG A 1 -19.86 5.92 6.50
N PRO A 2 -19.72 7.25 6.64
CA PRO A 2 -20.65 8.20 6.04
C PRO A 2 -20.45 8.36 4.53
N TYR A 3 -19.25 8.09 4.01
CA TYR A 3 -18.92 8.25 2.60
C TYR A 3 -19.36 7.03 1.79
N LYS A 4 -20.30 7.20 0.86
CA LYS A 4 -20.82 6.14 -0.01
C LYS A 4 -20.25 6.29 -1.42
N CYS A 5 -19.73 5.20 -1.98
CA CYS A 5 -19.39 5.13 -3.40
C CYS A 5 -20.64 5.10 -4.26
N SER A 6 -20.74 5.99 -5.24
CA SER A 6 -21.85 6.03 -6.20
C SER A 6 -21.83 4.85 -7.17
N GLU A 7 -20.66 4.33 -7.52
CA GLU A 7 -20.50 3.30 -8.55
C GLU A 7 -20.81 1.88 -8.04
N CYS A 8 -20.46 1.57 -6.79
CA CYS A 8 -20.65 0.22 -6.21
C CYS A 8 -21.39 0.22 -4.86
N GLY A 9 -21.83 1.38 -4.36
CA GLY A 9 -22.55 1.48 -3.09
C GLY A 9 -21.71 1.28 -1.82
N LYS A 10 -20.44 0.93 -1.93
CA LYS A 10 -19.54 0.66 -0.79
C LYS A 10 -19.43 1.88 0.12
N ARG A 11 -19.52 1.66 1.44
CA ARG A 11 -19.38 2.71 2.45
C ARG A 11 -17.97 2.71 3.04
N LEU A 12 -17.39 3.89 3.18
CA LEU A 12 -16.02 4.13 3.68
C LEU A 12 -16.01 5.12 4.85
N ARG A 13 -14.91 5.14 5.59
CA ARG A 13 -14.81 5.87 6.87
C ARG A 13 -14.45 7.34 6.65
N SER A 14 -13.68 7.66 5.61
CA SER A 14 -13.24 9.02 5.28
C SER A 14 -13.46 9.39 3.81
N SER A 15 -13.42 10.69 3.51
CA SER A 15 -13.47 11.20 2.13
C SER A 15 -12.26 10.75 1.32
N SER A 16 -11.07 10.76 1.94
CA SER A 16 -9.82 10.29 1.31
C SER A 16 -9.90 8.81 0.94
N GLU A 17 -10.46 7.96 1.80
CA GLU A 17 -10.72 6.55 1.46
C GLU A 17 -11.67 6.43 0.27
N LEU A 18 -12.70 7.27 0.19
CA LEU A 18 -13.61 7.29 -0.96
C LEU A 18 -12.93 7.71 -2.25
N LEU A 19 -12.07 8.72 -2.23
CA LEU A 19 -11.29 9.12 -3.39
C LEU A 19 -10.36 8.00 -3.87
N MET A 20 -9.59 7.41 -2.96
CA MET A 20 -8.70 6.29 -3.26
C MET A 20 -9.45 5.06 -3.76
N HIS A 21 -10.65 4.81 -3.23
CA HIS A 21 -11.51 3.74 -3.72
C HIS A 21 -12.05 4.02 -5.12
N LYS A 22 -12.38 5.26 -5.48
CA LYS A 22 -12.81 5.58 -6.85
C LYS A 22 -11.73 5.25 -7.89
N GLN A 23 -10.45 5.43 -7.54
CA GLN A 23 -9.33 5.01 -8.39
C GLN A 23 -9.33 3.50 -8.71
N THR A 24 -9.98 2.66 -7.88
CA THR A 24 -10.09 1.23 -8.18
C THR A 24 -11.06 0.93 -9.31
N HIS A 25 -11.99 1.83 -9.59
CA HIS A 25 -12.94 1.69 -10.70
C HIS A 25 -12.37 2.27 -11.99
N THR A 26 -11.69 3.42 -11.92
CA THR A 26 -11.06 4.04 -13.09
C THR A 26 -9.77 3.32 -13.51
N GLY A 27 -9.16 2.56 -12.61
CA GLY A 27 -7.85 1.96 -12.83
C GLY A 27 -6.70 2.96 -12.77
N GLU A 28 -6.97 4.22 -12.41
CA GLU A 28 -5.95 5.25 -12.30
C GLU A 28 -4.90 4.89 -11.24
N ARG A 29 -3.64 5.02 -11.63
CA ARG A 29 -2.48 4.74 -10.79
C ARG A 29 -1.52 5.90 -10.89
N PRO A 30 -1.72 6.99 -10.13
CA PRO A 30 -0.91 8.20 -10.29
C PRO A 30 0.58 7.98 -10.00
N PHE A 31 0.89 7.02 -9.13
CA PHE A 31 2.23 6.80 -8.62
C PHE A 31 2.91 5.65 -9.35
N HIS A 32 3.94 5.95 -10.14
CA HIS A 32 4.64 4.96 -10.94
C HIS A 32 6.02 4.67 -10.35
N CYS A 33 6.41 3.39 -10.37
CA CYS A 33 7.77 2.99 -10.07
C CYS A 33 8.69 3.37 -11.24
N THR A 34 9.74 4.12 -10.95
CA THR A 34 10.75 4.53 -11.93
C THR A 34 11.59 3.35 -12.43
N ASP A 35 11.76 2.31 -11.62
CA ASP A 35 12.61 1.16 -11.95
C ASP A 35 11.93 0.16 -12.88
N CYS A 36 10.60 0.00 -12.78
CA CYS A 36 9.86 -1.02 -13.54
C CYS A 36 8.54 -0.56 -14.17
N GLY A 37 8.19 0.72 -14.05
CA GLY A 37 6.97 1.30 -14.62
C GLY A 37 5.66 0.90 -13.90
N LYS A 38 5.72 0.06 -12.86
CA LYS A 38 4.52 -0.42 -12.16
C LYS A 38 3.78 0.73 -11.47
N GLY A 39 2.49 0.90 -11.79
CA GLY A 39 1.63 1.93 -11.18
C GLY A 39 0.96 1.49 -9.87
N PHE A 40 0.74 2.45 -8.98
CA PHE A 40 0.11 2.34 -7.67
C PHE A 40 -0.89 3.49 -7.45
N ASN A 41 -1.91 3.23 -6.64
CA ASN A 41 -2.91 4.22 -6.21
C ASN A 41 -2.49 4.98 -4.94
N LEU A 42 -1.46 4.52 -4.23
CA LEU A 42 -0.95 5.12 -2.99
C LEU A 42 0.57 5.30 -3.06
N THR A 43 1.05 6.45 -2.59
CA THR A 43 2.49 6.71 -2.42
C THR A 43 3.13 5.70 -1.48
N SER A 44 2.49 5.36 -0.36
CA SER A 44 3.00 4.35 0.58
C SER A 44 3.16 2.97 -0.06
N ALA A 45 2.24 2.58 -0.96
CA ALA A 45 2.34 1.33 -1.70
C ALA A 45 3.52 1.35 -2.68
N LEU A 46 3.77 2.48 -3.35
CA LEU A 46 4.96 2.67 -4.19
C LEU A 46 6.25 2.63 -3.37
N THR A 47 6.33 3.36 -2.25
CA THR A 47 7.52 3.37 -1.37
C THR A 47 7.85 1.96 -0.88
N ARG A 48 6.84 1.22 -0.41
CA ARG A 48 7.01 -0.18 -0.02
C ARG A 48 7.43 -1.06 -1.19
N HIS A 49 6.86 -0.85 -2.36
CA HIS A 49 7.25 -1.60 -3.55
C HIS A 49 8.73 -1.41 -3.89
N ARG A 50 9.28 -0.19 -3.76
CA ARG A 50 10.69 0.07 -4.05
C ARG A 50 11.67 -0.77 -3.22
N LEU A 51 11.26 -1.22 -2.02
CA LEU A 51 12.07 -2.10 -1.18
C LEU A 51 12.44 -3.42 -1.87
N ILE A 52 11.64 -3.88 -2.85
CA ILE A 52 11.97 -5.09 -3.60
C ILE A 52 13.18 -4.89 -4.53
N HIS A 53 13.34 -3.68 -5.07
CA HIS A 53 14.43 -3.33 -5.99
C HIS A 53 15.72 -3.07 -5.22
N THR A 54 15.62 -2.39 -4.08
CA THR A 54 16.78 -2.14 -3.21
C THR A 54 17.18 -3.34 -2.35
N ARG A 55 16.31 -4.37 -2.27
CA ARG A 55 16.42 -5.50 -1.33
C ARG A 55 16.51 -5.06 0.13
N GLU A 56 16.06 -3.85 0.44
CA GLU A 56 16.03 -3.35 1.80
C GLU A 56 14.97 -4.07 2.63
N ARG A 57 15.34 -4.38 3.86
CA ARG A 57 14.47 -4.99 4.86
C ARG A 57 14.58 -4.18 6.15
N PRO A 58 13.82 -3.09 6.27
CA PRO A 58 13.98 -2.14 7.37
C PRO A 58 13.51 -2.70 8.72
N HIS A 59 12.63 -3.69 8.72
CA HIS A 59 12.08 -4.28 9.94
C HIS A 59 12.93 -5.46 10.38
N LYS A 60 13.48 -5.42 11.59
CA LYS A 60 14.27 -6.51 12.19
C LYS A 60 13.49 -7.12 13.34
N CYS A 61 13.42 -8.44 13.36
CA CYS A 61 12.98 -9.19 14.53
C CYS A 61 14.11 -9.19 15.57
N GLU A 62 13.83 -8.70 16.77
CA GLU A 62 14.84 -8.61 17.83
C GLU A 62 15.15 -9.96 18.47
N ASP A 63 14.23 -10.92 18.42
CA ASP A 63 14.43 -12.26 18.97
C ASP A 63 15.36 -13.13 18.10
N CYS A 64 15.12 -13.18 16.78
CA CYS A 64 15.87 -14.06 15.87
C CYS A 64 16.73 -13.32 14.83
N GLY A 65 16.73 -11.98 14.82
CA GLY A 65 17.51 -11.16 13.87
C GLY A 65 16.97 -11.12 12.43
N LYS A 66 15.87 -11.84 12.15
CA LYS A 66 15.29 -11.92 10.80
C LYS A 66 14.82 -10.55 10.32
N ARG A 67 15.26 -10.14 9.13
CA ARG A 67 14.85 -8.89 8.50
C ARG A 67 13.69 -9.11 7.52
N LEU A 68 12.71 -8.23 7.57
CA LEU A 68 11.44 -8.26 6.82
C LEU A 68 11.20 -6.92 6.14
N SER A 69 10.46 -6.95 5.03
CA SER A 69 10.18 -5.77 4.20
C SER A 69 8.91 -5.02 4.62
N HIS A 70 8.14 -5.55 5.57
CA HIS A 70 6.88 -4.97 6.01
C HIS A 70 6.69 -5.11 7.52
N ASP A 71 6.03 -4.14 8.14
CA ASP A 71 5.67 -4.15 9.57
C ASP A 71 4.73 -5.32 9.86
N SER A 72 3.66 -5.50 9.08
CA SER A 72 2.71 -6.59 9.34
C SER A 72 3.32 -7.99 9.18
N GLN A 73 4.43 -8.11 8.44
CA GLN A 73 5.17 -9.38 8.37
C GLN A 73 5.97 -9.61 9.65
N LEU A 74 6.50 -8.54 10.26
CA LEU A 74 7.18 -8.61 11.55
C LEU A 74 6.16 -8.90 12.66
N ASP A 75 5.02 -8.20 12.67
CA ASP A 75 3.95 -8.43 13.66
C ASP A 75 3.43 -9.87 13.62
N ALA A 76 3.29 -10.47 12.43
CA ALA A 76 2.85 -11.85 12.27
C ALA A 76 3.95 -12.89 12.55
N HIS A 77 5.20 -12.44 12.64
CA HIS A 77 6.36 -13.29 12.88
C HIS A 77 6.76 -13.35 14.36
N GLN A 78 6.50 -12.27 15.11
CA GLN A 78 6.68 -12.17 16.56
C GLN A 78 5.58 -12.92 17.32
#